data_AF-A0A942UYR2-F1
#
_entry.id   AF-A0A942UYR2-F1
#
_cell.length_a   1.000
_cell.length_b   1.000
_cell.length_c   1.000
_cell.angle_alpha   90.00
_cell.angle_beta   90.00
_cell.angle_gamma   90.00
#
_symmetry.space_group_name_H-M   'P 1'
#
loop_
_entity.id
_entity.type
_entity.pdbx_description
1 polymer ?
#
loop_
_entity_poly.entity_id
_entity_poly.type
_entity_poly.pdbx_seq_one_letter_code
_entity_poly.pdbx_strand_id
1 'polypeptide(L)'
;MKNTNKIILKIVAGVVAIALISGILFITNAFVGNPISAMMANRAIEKYVDENYSALDLIIAEARYNFKDASYVARAESRTSIDTKFAIYYRDGKVQRDDYKIHVLGMFNTLERLSDEYSTIAKEIVAKELGYENNTTMVMYDKEVYENANDVLELDMKFDKSLLLDTEVTIRLDLGANSLEGIAKVLTDAHKAFVNNGYNFKKYGLYAENNGTLVMVNGVTPADIQSGELITLLKEAKNSDSVGGISVFIKGENK
;
A
#
# COMPACT_ATOMS: atom_id res chain seq x y z
N MET A 1 -19.94 -61.80 -22.54
CA MET A 1 -18.81 -61.08 -21.88
C MET A 1 -18.44 -59.74 -22.51
N LYS A 2 -18.30 -59.59 -23.85
CA LYS A 2 -17.87 -58.31 -24.48
C LYS A 2 -18.79 -57.09 -24.21
N ASN A 3 -20.11 -57.29 -24.06
CA ASN A 3 -21.06 -56.20 -23.86
C ASN A 3 -21.08 -55.68 -22.41
N THR A 4 -20.95 -56.59 -21.44
CA THR A 4 -20.90 -56.26 -20.00
C THR A 4 -19.69 -55.40 -19.65
N ASN A 5 -18.50 -55.70 -20.21
CA ASN A 5 -17.29 -54.91 -19.97
C ASN A 5 -17.40 -53.48 -20.54
N LYS A 6 -18.10 -53.30 -21.68
CA LYS A 6 -18.38 -51.97 -22.24
C LYS A 6 -19.35 -51.18 -21.36
N ILE A 7 -20.35 -51.84 -20.78
CA ILE A 7 -21.31 -51.21 -19.86
C ILE A 7 -20.59 -50.77 -18.57
N ILE A 8 -19.76 -51.64 -17.99
CA ILE A 8 -18.96 -51.31 -16.80
C ILE A 8 -18.02 -50.14 -17.07
N LEU A 9 -17.32 -50.13 -18.21
CA LEU A 9 -16.41 -49.04 -18.57
C LEU A 9 -17.15 -47.70 -18.72
N LYS A 10 -18.36 -47.70 -19.28
CA LYS A 10 -19.21 -46.49 -19.38
C LYS A 10 -19.64 -45.98 -18.00
N ILE A 11 -19.99 -46.89 -17.08
CA ILE A 11 -20.34 -46.52 -15.70
C ILE A 11 -19.13 -45.92 -14.99
N VAL A 12 -17.96 -46.56 -15.08
CA VAL A 12 -16.71 -46.05 -14.49
C VAL A 12 -16.36 -44.68 -15.07
N ALA A 13 -16.43 -44.52 -16.40
CA ALA A 13 -16.18 -43.23 -17.04
C ALA A 13 -17.17 -42.14 -16.56
N GLY A 14 -18.45 -42.47 -16.38
CA GLY A 14 -19.45 -41.57 -15.83
C GLY A 14 -19.14 -41.16 -14.38
N VAL A 15 -18.75 -42.10 -13.53
CA VAL A 15 -18.35 -41.82 -12.14
C VAL A 15 -17.11 -40.94 -12.09
N VAL A 16 -16.10 -41.23 -12.92
CA VAL A 16 -14.88 -40.40 -13.01
C VAL A 16 -15.22 -38.99 -13.48
N ALA A 17 -16.10 -38.83 -14.49
CA ALA A 17 -16.52 -37.52 -14.97
C ALA A 17 -17.23 -36.72 -13.87
N ILE A 18 -18.15 -37.34 -13.11
CA ILE A 18 -18.83 -36.69 -11.98
C ILE A 18 -17.84 -36.29 -10.89
N ALA A 19 -16.88 -37.16 -10.56
CA ALA A 19 -15.84 -36.87 -9.58
C ALA A 19 -14.96 -35.69 -10.01
N LEU A 20 -14.56 -35.63 -11.29
CA LEU A 20 -13.79 -34.52 -11.85
C LEU A 20 -14.57 -33.22 -11.81
N ILE A 21 -15.83 -33.22 -12.25
CA ILE A 21 -16.70 -32.03 -12.20
C ILE A 21 -16.87 -31.55 -10.76
N SER A 22 -17.14 -32.47 -9.83
CA SER A 22 -17.28 -32.13 -8.40
C SER A 22 -15.99 -31.57 -7.82
N GLY A 23 -14.84 -32.13 -8.18
CA GLY A 23 -13.52 -31.64 -7.79
C GLY A 23 -13.25 -30.23 -8.34
N ILE A 24 -13.55 -29.97 -9.61
CA ILE A 24 -13.41 -28.64 -10.22
C ILE A 24 -14.32 -27.63 -9.53
N LEU A 25 -15.57 -27.99 -9.24
CA LEU A 25 -16.51 -27.11 -8.53
C LEU A 25 -16.04 -26.81 -7.10
N PHE A 26 -15.54 -27.82 -6.39
CA PHE A 26 -14.97 -27.66 -5.05
C PHE A 26 -13.79 -26.68 -5.06
N ILE A 27 -12.84 -26.86 -5.98
CA ILE A 27 -11.68 -25.97 -6.14
C ILE A 27 -12.15 -24.57 -6.52
N THR A 28 -13.03 -24.44 -7.51
CA THR A 28 -13.53 -23.13 -7.96
C THR A 28 -14.21 -22.38 -6.83
N ASN A 29 -15.03 -23.05 -6.02
CA ASN A 29 -15.68 -22.47 -4.86
C ASN A 29 -14.66 -21.96 -3.80
N ALA A 30 -13.53 -22.65 -3.63
CA ALA A 30 -12.49 -22.22 -2.70
C ALA A 30 -11.80 -20.90 -3.13
N PHE A 31 -11.77 -20.60 -4.43
CA PHE A 31 -11.14 -19.39 -4.99
C PHE A 31 -12.13 -18.24 -5.26
N VAL A 32 -13.37 -18.56 -5.65
CA VAL A 32 -14.36 -17.57 -6.11
C VAL A 32 -15.47 -17.35 -5.08
N GLY A 33 -15.64 -18.27 -4.15
CA GLY A 33 -16.76 -18.29 -3.22
C GLY A 33 -18.04 -18.85 -3.84
N ASN A 34 -19.08 -18.92 -3.02
CA ASN A 34 -20.42 -19.39 -3.35
C ASN A 34 -21.38 -18.19 -3.43
N PRO A 35 -22.15 -18.02 -4.53
CA PRO A 35 -23.12 -16.93 -4.66
C PRO A 35 -24.17 -16.89 -3.53
N ILE A 36 -24.57 -18.04 -2.96
CA ILE A 36 -25.51 -18.07 -1.83
C ILE A 36 -24.88 -17.42 -0.60
N SER A 37 -23.61 -17.74 -0.32
CA SER A 37 -22.87 -17.13 0.79
C SER A 37 -22.64 -15.64 0.57
N ALA A 38 -22.41 -15.20 -0.67
CA ALA A 38 -22.32 -13.78 -1.00
C ALA A 38 -23.62 -13.03 -0.70
N MET A 39 -24.77 -13.59 -1.09
CA MET A 39 -26.08 -12.99 -0.78
C MET A 39 -26.35 -12.91 0.73
N MET A 40 -25.97 -13.95 1.50
CA MET A 40 -26.06 -13.92 2.96
C MET A 40 -25.12 -12.88 3.57
N ALA A 41 -23.90 -12.76 3.04
CA ALA A 41 -22.94 -11.77 3.48
C ALA A 41 -23.46 -10.34 3.28
N ASN A 42 -23.99 -10.02 2.10
CA ASN A 42 -24.58 -8.71 1.81
C ASN A 42 -25.65 -8.34 2.84
N ARG A 43 -26.64 -9.22 3.05
CA ARG A 43 -27.72 -8.96 4.03
C ARG A 43 -27.20 -8.81 5.46
N ALA A 44 -26.24 -9.63 5.86
CA ALA A 44 -25.66 -9.58 7.20
C ALA A 44 -24.85 -8.30 7.42
N ILE A 45 -24.11 -7.85 6.39
CA ILE A 45 -23.33 -6.62 6.44
C ILE A 45 -24.23 -5.39 6.43
N GLU A 46 -25.25 -5.33 5.56
CA GLU A 46 -26.24 -4.25 5.55
C GLU A 46 -26.88 -4.10 6.93
N LYS A 47 -27.37 -5.21 7.50
CA LYS A 47 -27.92 -5.22 8.85
C LYS A 47 -26.91 -4.73 9.90
N TYR A 48 -25.66 -5.19 9.83
CA TYR A 48 -24.62 -4.78 10.76
C TYR A 48 -24.34 -3.27 10.68
N VAL A 49 -24.34 -2.71 9.47
CA VAL A 49 -24.18 -1.27 9.24
C VAL A 49 -25.34 -0.48 9.81
N ASP A 50 -26.58 -0.91 9.55
CA ASP A 50 -27.77 -0.25 10.10
C ASP A 50 -27.76 -0.24 11.64
N GLU A 51 -27.32 -1.33 12.27
CA GLU A 51 -27.28 -1.47 13.72
C GLU A 51 -26.15 -0.66 14.39
N ASN A 52 -24.99 -0.54 13.75
CA ASN A 52 -23.78 0.03 14.39
C ASN A 52 -23.39 1.42 13.85
N TYR A 53 -23.80 1.75 12.63
CA TYR A 53 -23.31 2.88 11.86
C TYR A 53 -24.43 3.66 11.13
N SER A 54 -25.69 3.52 11.55
CA SER A 54 -26.84 4.20 10.92
C SER A 54 -26.73 5.72 10.85
N ALA A 55 -25.94 6.34 11.74
CA ALA A 55 -25.70 7.78 11.73
C ALA A 55 -24.73 8.25 10.63
N LEU A 56 -23.98 7.36 9.99
CA LEU A 56 -22.88 7.70 9.08
C LEU A 56 -23.29 7.80 7.59
N ASP A 57 -24.56 7.52 7.25
CA ASP A 57 -25.11 7.51 5.87
C ASP A 57 -24.17 6.81 4.86
N LEU A 58 -23.86 5.54 5.15
CA LEU A 58 -22.88 4.76 4.40
C LEU A 58 -23.49 4.11 3.14
N ILE A 59 -22.75 4.15 2.04
CA ILE A 59 -22.96 3.30 0.87
C ILE A 59 -22.14 2.03 1.05
N ILE A 60 -22.81 0.89 0.92
CA ILE A 60 -22.18 -0.43 1.02
C ILE A 60 -22.03 -1.03 -0.37
N ALA A 61 -20.80 -1.33 -0.76
CA ALA A 61 -20.52 -2.07 -1.98
C ALA A 61 -20.86 -3.56 -1.82
N GLU A 62 -21.15 -4.25 -2.93
CA GLU A 62 -21.37 -5.69 -2.91
C GLU A 62 -20.18 -6.44 -2.30
N ALA A 63 -20.48 -7.38 -1.41
CA ALA A 63 -19.49 -8.21 -0.74
C ALA A 63 -18.79 -9.13 -1.75
N ARG A 64 -17.45 -9.06 -1.77
CA ARG A 64 -16.59 -9.87 -2.63
C ARG A 64 -15.87 -10.92 -1.82
N TYR A 65 -15.75 -12.13 -2.37
CA TYR A 65 -15.02 -13.21 -1.72
C TYR A 65 -13.51 -12.93 -1.72
N ASN A 66 -12.89 -13.03 -0.55
CA ASN A 66 -11.46 -12.96 -0.35
C ASN A 66 -10.94 -14.36 -0.04
N PHE A 67 -10.27 -14.98 -1.02
CA PHE A 67 -9.73 -16.33 -0.88
C PHE A 67 -8.61 -16.43 0.16
N LYS A 68 -7.94 -15.32 0.52
CA LYS A 68 -6.80 -15.34 1.46
C LYS A 68 -7.23 -15.74 2.86
N ASP A 69 -8.41 -15.31 3.28
CA ASP A 69 -8.96 -15.59 4.60
C ASP A 69 -10.36 -16.22 4.56
N ALA A 70 -10.78 -16.68 3.37
CA ALA A 70 -12.07 -17.29 3.09
C ALA A 70 -13.27 -16.47 3.61
N SER A 71 -13.17 -15.14 3.56
CA SER A 71 -14.22 -14.20 3.99
C SER A 71 -14.92 -13.55 2.81
N TYR A 72 -16.10 -12.98 3.04
CA TYR A 72 -16.72 -12.01 2.14
C TYR A 72 -16.48 -10.62 2.71
N VAL A 73 -15.97 -9.72 1.89
CA VAL A 73 -15.59 -8.38 2.30
C VAL A 73 -16.41 -7.37 1.51
N ALA A 74 -17.11 -6.49 2.21
CA ALA A 74 -17.76 -5.32 1.61
C ALA A 74 -17.03 -4.06 2.04
N ARG A 75 -17.03 -3.06 1.17
CA ARG A 75 -16.51 -1.72 1.47
C ARG A 75 -17.67 -0.81 1.82
N ALA A 76 -17.57 -0.13 2.95
CA ALA A 76 -18.49 0.89 3.42
C ALA A 76 -17.86 2.27 3.25
N GLU A 77 -18.58 3.21 2.66
CA GLU A 77 -18.10 4.57 2.40
C GLU A 77 -19.16 5.60 2.74
N SER A 78 -18.79 6.68 3.43
CA SER A 78 -19.71 7.79 3.68
C SER A 78 -19.95 8.59 2.40
N ARG A 79 -21.17 9.10 2.25
CA ARG A 79 -21.52 10.03 1.17
C ARG A 79 -20.95 11.42 1.35
N THR A 80 -20.64 11.80 2.58
CA THR A 80 -20.29 13.18 2.94
C THR A 80 -18.85 13.35 3.38
N SER A 81 -18.14 12.25 3.66
CA SER A 81 -16.75 12.25 4.12
C SER A 81 -15.90 11.38 3.20
N ILE A 82 -14.88 11.98 2.59
CA ILE A 82 -13.92 11.28 1.72
C ILE A 82 -13.01 10.34 2.52
N ASP A 83 -12.80 10.64 3.81
CA ASP A 83 -11.95 9.85 4.70
C ASP A 83 -12.72 8.79 5.49
N THR A 84 -14.05 8.78 5.44
CA THR A 84 -14.87 7.75 6.09
C THR A 84 -15.11 6.58 5.13
N LYS A 85 -14.11 5.70 5.02
CA LYS A 85 -14.16 4.45 4.23
C LYS A 85 -13.54 3.29 5.00
N PHE A 86 -14.19 2.13 5.03
CA PHE A 86 -13.65 0.96 5.74
C PHE A 86 -14.21 -0.35 5.20
N ALA A 87 -13.51 -1.45 5.46
CA ALA A 87 -13.95 -2.78 5.06
C ALA A 87 -14.68 -3.49 6.21
N ILE A 88 -15.67 -4.31 5.87
CA ILE A 88 -16.44 -5.14 6.80
C ILE A 88 -16.30 -6.60 6.34
N TYR A 89 -15.91 -7.47 7.27
CA TYR A 89 -15.54 -8.86 6.96
C TYR A 89 -16.58 -9.81 7.52
N TYR A 90 -17.23 -10.56 6.63
CA TYR A 90 -18.21 -11.58 6.94
C TYR A 90 -17.62 -12.97 6.72
N ARG A 91 -17.78 -13.86 7.71
CA ARG A 91 -17.38 -15.26 7.60
C ARG A 91 -18.18 -16.11 8.60
N ASP A 92 -18.46 -17.36 8.24
CA ASP A 92 -19.10 -18.34 9.14
C ASP A 92 -20.44 -17.87 9.73
N GLY A 93 -21.27 -17.22 8.90
CA GLY A 93 -22.63 -16.81 9.28
C GLY A 93 -22.74 -15.45 9.98
N LYS A 94 -21.64 -14.72 10.19
CA LYS A 94 -21.64 -13.44 10.91
C LYS A 94 -20.55 -12.47 10.43
N VAL A 95 -20.74 -11.19 10.75
CA VAL A 95 -19.66 -10.19 10.67
C VAL A 95 -18.65 -10.48 11.78
N GLN A 96 -17.38 -10.61 11.42
CA GLN A 96 -16.28 -10.95 12.33
C GLN A 96 -15.54 -9.72 12.83
N ARG A 97 -15.35 -8.74 11.95
CA ARG A 97 -14.65 -7.49 12.22
C ARG A 97 -15.01 -6.45 11.16
N ASP A 98 -14.68 -5.20 11.46
CA ASP A 98 -14.57 -4.12 10.51
C ASP A 98 -13.27 -3.33 10.77
N ASP A 99 -12.92 -2.47 9.82
CA ASP A 99 -11.73 -1.62 9.90
C ASP A 99 -12.05 -0.17 10.31
N TYR A 100 -13.27 0.16 10.75
CA TYR A 100 -13.70 1.53 11.06
C TYR A 100 -12.79 2.20 12.10
N LYS A 101 -12.46 1.45 13.17
CA LYS A 101 -11.61 1.97 14.24
C LYS A 101 -10.21 2.36 13.75
N ILE A 102 -9.62 1.59 12.83
CA ILE A 102 -8.27 1.83 12.35
C ILE A 102 -8.29 2.88 11.24
N HIS A 103 -9.18 2.71 10.26
CA HIS A 103 -9.17 3.50 9.04
C HIS A 103 -9.79 4.89 9.22
N VAL A 104 -10.84 5.00 10.05
CA VAL A 104 -11.57 6.25 10.28
C VAL A 104 -11.18 6.87 11.62
N LEU A 105 -11.43 6.17 12.75
CA LEU A 105 -11.09 6.73 14.07
C LEU A 105 -9.57 6.83 14.32
N GLY A 106 -8.77 6.04 13.60
CA GLY A 106 -7.31 6.11 13.64
C GLY A 106 -6.72 7.08 12.61
N MET A 107 -7.55 7.79 11.84
CA MET A 107 -7.15 8.76 10.82
C MET A 107 -6.24 8.20 9.71
N PHE A 108 -6.16 6.88 9.56
CA PHE A 108 -5.30 6.27 8.55
C PHE A 108 -5.71 6.69 7.13
N ASN A 109 -7.01 6.74 6.82
CA ASN A 109 -7.49 7.19 5.51
C ASN A 109 -7.10 8.65 5.22
N THR A 110 -7.29 9.53 6.21
CA THR A 110 -6.92 10.94 6.13
C THR A 110 -5.43 11.06 5.85
N LEU A 111 -4.61 10.35 6.63
CA LEU A 111 -3.16 10.42 6.52
C LEU A 111 -2.66 9.87 5.18
N GLU A 112 -3.22 8.74 4.71
CA GLU A 112 -2.94 8.16 3.38
C GLU A 112 -3.27 9.17 2.28
N ARG A 113 -4.47 9.78 2.31
CA ARG A 113 -4.88 10.77 1.32
C ARG A 113 -3.97 12.00 1.31
N LEU A 114 -3.63 12.54 2.48
CA LEU A 114 -2.70 13.66 2.60
C LEU A 114 -1.30 13.29 2.08
N SER A 115 -0.85 12.05 2.33
CA SER A 115 0.39 11.49 1.79
C SER A 115 0.38 11.46 0.26
N ASP A 116 -0.72 11.04 -0.35
CA ASP A 116 -0.89 10.98 -1.81
C ASP A 116 -0.91 12.36 -2.45
N GLU A 117 -1.63 13.31 -1.83
CA GLU A 117 -1.66 14.72 -2.24
C GLU A 117 -0.24 15.32 -2.20
N TYR A 118 0.50 15.11 -1.11
CA TYR A 118 1.88 15.59 -0.99
C TYR A 118 2.83 14.88 -1.98
N SER A 119 2.66 13.56 -2.17
CA SER A 119 3.43 12.78 -3.13
C SER A 119 3.25 13.31 -4.55
N THR A 120 2.05 13.73 -4.92
CA THR A 120 1.77 14.32 -6.24
C THR A 120 2.60 15.58 -6.47
N ILE A 121 2.64 16.47 -5.48
CA ILE A 121 3.46 17.68 -5.51
C ILE A 121 4.95 17.34 -5.62
N ALA A 122 5.43 16.40 -4.80
CA ALA A 122 6.84 16.01 -4.80
C ALA A 122 7.25 15.39 -6.15
N LYS A 123 6.41 14.55 -6.75
CA LYS A 123 6.63 13.99 -8.09
C LYS A 123 6.75 15.08 -9.15
N GLU A 124 5.90 16.10 -9.09
CA GLU A 124 5.95 17.22 -10.04
C GLU A 124 7.25 18.03 -9.94
N ILE A 125 7.73 18.30 -8.72
CA ILE A 125 8.99 19.01 -8.51
C ILE A 125 10.16 18.18 -9.04
N VAL A 126 10.20 16.89 -8.72
CA VAL A 126 11.24 15.96 -9.21
C VAL A 126 11.20 15.83 -10.74
N ALA A 127 10.01 15.84 -11.36
CA ALA A 127 9.89 15.85 -12.82
C ALA A 127 10.43 17.16 -13.42
N LYS A 128 9.89 18.30 -13.00
CA LYS A 128 10.15 19.62 -13.61
C LYS A 128 11.56 20.15 -13.36
N GLU A 129 12.08 19.98 -12.15
CA GLU A 129 13.36 20.60 -11.76
C GLU A 129 14.55 19.66 -11.88
N LEU A 130 14.35 18.35 -11.74
CA LEU A 130 15.42 17.36 -11.85
C LEU A 130 15.38 16.59 -13.18
N GLY A 131 14.31 16.74 -13.98
CA GLY A 131 14.18 16.09 -15.30
C GLY A 131 13.75 14.62 -15.25
N TYR A 132 13.17 14.16 -14.15
CA TYR A 132 12.75 12.77 -13.98
C TYR A 132 11.24 12.58 -14.16
N GLU A 133 10.75 12.70 -15.40
CA GLU A 133 9.31 12.67 -15.73
C GLU A 133 8.58 11.39 -15.27
N ASN A 134 9.25 10.23 -15.32
CA ASN A 134 8.66 8.94 -14.97
C ASN A 134 8.89 8.53 -13.50
N ASN A 135 9.21 9.49 -12.62
CA ASN A 135 9.47 9.19 -11.21
C ASN A 135 8.20 8.70 -10.48
N THR A 136 8.39 7.86 -9.46
CA THR A 136 7.31 7.40 -8.57
C THR A 136 7.57 7.83 -7.13
N THR A 137 8.05 9.06 -6.95
CA THR A 137 8.36 9.65 -5.65
C THR A 137 7.17 9.58 -4.70
N MET A 138 7.41 9.24 -3.44
CA MET A 138 6.41 9.11 -2.39
C MET A 138 6.79 9.95 -1.19
N VAL A 139 5.81 10.57 -0.57
CA VAL A 139 5.95 11.25 0.71
C VAL A 139 5.14 10.46 1.72
N MET A 140 5.72 10.23 2.90
CA MET A 140 5.08 9.58 4.02
C MET A 140 5.24 10.44 5.28
N TYR A 141 4.23 10.42 6.15
CA TYR A 141 4.35 10.99 7.48
C TYR A 141 5.14 10.05 8.39
N ASP A 142 5.88 10.60 9.36
CA ASP A 142 6.65 9.79 10.31
C ASP A 142 5.71 8.86 11.10
N LYS A 143 6.22 7.69 11.49
CA LYS A 143 5.45 6.67 12.21
C LYS A 143 4.82 7.22 13.49
N GLU A 144 5.49 8.15 14.18
CA GLU A 144 4.95 8.77 15.40
C GLU A 144 3.64 9.53 15.13
N VAL A 145 3.45 10.07 13.92
CA VAL A 145 2.21 10.71 13.49
C VAL A 145 1.08 9.68 13.40
N TYR A 146 1.35 8.47 12.91
CA TYR A 146 0.35 7.40 12.87
C TYR A 146 -0.10 6.96 14.27
N GLU A 147 0.80 7.03 15.26
CA GLU A 147 0.49 6.64 16.65
C GLU A 147 -0.36 7.70 17.37
N ASN A 148 -0.25 8.98 17.00
CA ASN A 148 -0.93 10.11 17.66
C ASN A 148 -1.77 10.97 16.71
N ALA A 149 -2.25 10.37 15.61
CA ALA A 149 -2.86 11.11 14.49
C ALA A 149 -4.06 11.97 14.90
N ASN A 150 -4.83 11.54 15.91
CA ASN A 150 -6.02 12.23 16.39
C ASN A 150 -5.75 13.56 17.09
N ASP A 151 -4.51 13.85 17.49
CA ASP A 151 -4.17 15.11 18.15
C ASP A 151 -4.02 16.28 17.16
N VAL A 152 -3.84 15.95 15.87
CA VAL A 152 -3.40 16.89 14.83
C VAL A 152 -4.19 16.76 13.52
N LEU A 153 -4.92 15.66 13.31
CA LEU A 153 -5.70 15.42 12.11
C LEU A 153 -7.20 15.43 12.39
N GLU A 154 -7.95 15.90 11.41
CA GLU A 154 -9.41 15.83 11.35
C GLU A 154 -9.83 15.15 10.04
N LEU A 155 -10.95 14.42 10.06
CA LEU A 155 -11.53 13.86 8.84
C LEU A 155 -11.82 14.99 7.84
N ASP A 156 -11.58 14.71 6.56
CA ASP A 156 -11.86 15.59 5.43
C ASP A 156 -11.06 16.90 5.45
N MET A 157 -10.03 17.00 6.31
CA MET A 157 -9.15 18.16 6.32
C MET A 157 -8.44 18.32 4.98
N LYS A 158 -8.29 19.57 4.56
CA LYS A 158 -7.55 19.88 3.34
C LYS A 158 -6.06 19.70 3.58
N PHE A 159 -5.34 19.31 2.54
CA PHE A 159 -3.89 19.32 2.59
C PHE A 159 -3.36 20.72 2.89
N ASP A 160 -2.52 20.79 3.91
CA ASP A 160 -1.84 21.99 4.34
C ASP A 160 -0.36 21.67 4.58
N LYS A 161 0.50 22.24 3.74
CA LYS A 161 1.96 22.06 3.85
C LYS A 161 2.57 22.76 5.08
N SER A 162 1.83 23.66 5.73
CA SER A 162 2.25 24.32 6.96
C SER A 162 2.03 23.48 8.21
N LEU A 163 1.32 22.35 8.06
CA LEU A 163 1.12 21.39 9.12
C LEU A 163 2.48 20.85 9.57
N LEU A 164 2.82 21.07 10.85
CA LEU A 164 4.12 20.76 11.44
C LEU A 164 4.25 19.26 11.75
N LEU A 165 3.97 18.41 10.77
CA LEU A 165 4.18 16.98 10.87
C LEU A 165 5.46 16.60 10.18
N ASP A 166 6.19 15.73 10.85
CA ASP A 166 7.42 15.19 10.31
C ASP A 166 7.09 14.28 9.13
N THR A 167 7.77 14.53 8.01
CA THR A 167 7.56 13.81 6.76
C THR A 167 8.89 13.35 6.17
N GLU A 168 8.83 12.21 5.51
CA GLU A 168 9.91 11.60 4.75
C GLU A 168 9.55 11.53 3.28
N VAL A 169 10.48 11.92 2.41
CA VAL A 169 10.33 11.79 0.96
C VAL A 169 11.22 10.67 0.46
N THR A 170 10.64 9.69 -0.23
CA THR A 170 11.35 8.63 -0.94
C THR A 170 11.29 8.89 -2.43
N ILE A 171 12.42 9.26 -3.02
CA ILE A 171 12.56 9.52 -4.45
C ILE A 171 12.78 8.20 -5.17
N ARG A 172 11.89 7.83 -6.09
CA ARG A 172 11.93 6.52 -6.78
C ARG A 172 12.15 6.71 -8.27
N LEU A 173 13.31 6.28 -8.75
CA LEU A 173 13.82 6.56 -10.09
C LEU A 173 14.31 5.29 -10.79
N ASP A 174 14.21 5.30 -12.12
CA ASP A 174 14.99 4.43 -12.99
C ASP A 174 16.28 5.20 -13.36
N LEU A 175 17.42 4.77 -12.81
CA LEU A 175 18.70 5.45 -13.00
C LEU A 175 19.66 4.61 -13.84
N GLY A 176 19.97 5.10 -15.05
CA GLY A 176 20.94 4.51 -15.97
C GLY A 176 22.33 4.20 -15.36
N ALA A 177 22.74 4.95 -14.34
CA ALA A 177 23.89 4.62 -13.47
C ALA A 177 23.52 4.95 -12.02
N ASN A 178 23.58 3.96 -11.12
CA ASN A 178 23.17 4.05 -9.72
C ASN A 178 24.37 4.07 -8.75
N SER A 179 25.44 4.77 -9.12
CA SER A 179 26.58 4.96 -8.21
C SER A 179 26.20 5.79 -6.98
N LEU A 180 26.91 5.61 -5.87
CA LEU A 180 26.67 6.39 -4.65
C LEU A 180 26.88 7.89 -4.88
N GLU A 181 27.81 8.27 -5.77
CA GLU A 181 28.00 9.67 -6.19
C GLU A 181 26.78 10.23 -6.94
N GLY A 182 26.18 9.44 -7.84
CA GLY A 182 24.96 9.82 -8.55
C GLY A 182 23.78 9.96 -7.59
N ILE A 183 23.65 9.02 -6.65
CA ILE A 183 22.61 9.04 -5.62
C ILE A 183 22.74 10.25 -4.70
N ALA A 184 23.95 10.52 -4.20
CA ALA A 184 24.22 11.70 -3.38
C ALA A 184 23.88 12.99 -4.12
N LYS A 185 24.21 13.06 -5.42
CA LYS A 185 23.84 14.20 -6.27
C LYS A 185 22.33 14.36 -6.38
N VAL A 186 21.58 13.30 -6.67
CA VAL A 186 20.11 13.36 -6.76
C VAL A 186 19.50 13.81 -5.44
N LEU A 187 19.93 13.24 -4.31
CA LEU A 187 19.45 13.64 -2.98
C LEU A 187 19.72 15.13 -2.70
N THR A 188 20.91 15.60 -3.06
CA THR A 188 21.30 17.02 -2.90
C THR A 188 20.47 17.95 -3.77
N ASP A 189 20.30 17.60 -5.04
CA ASP A 189 19.53 18.40 -6.00
C ASP A 189 18.04 18.42 -5.62
N ALA A 190 17.50 17.27 -5.20
CA ALA A 190 16.12 17.17 -4.73
C ALA A 190 15.89 17.99 -3.46
N HIS A 191 16.80 17.93 -2.49
CA HIS A 191 16.70 18.77 -1.28
C HIS A 191 16.62 20.25 -1.64
N LYS A 192 17.48 20.73 -2.53
CA LYS A 192 17.46 22.12 -3.01
C LYS A 192 16.14 22.45 -3.71
N ALA A 193 15.68 21.58 -4.62
CA ALA A 193 14.43 21.79 -5.36
C ALA A 193 13.22 21.90 -4.41
N PHE A 194 13.11 20.99 -3.43
CA PHE A 194 12.02 21.06 -2.47
C PHE A 194 12.07 22.32 -1.59
N VAL A 195 13.24 22.67 -1.06
CA VAL A 195 13.42 23.89 -0.26
C VAL A 195 13.07 25.14 -1.06
N ASN A 196 13.49 25.22 -2.33
CA ASN A 196 13.17 26.35 -3.22
C ASN A 196 11.66 26.48 -3.48
N ASN A 197 10.92 25.37 -3.44
CA ASN A 197 9.46 25.34 -3.55
C ASN A 197 8.73 25.49 -2.19
N GLY A 198 9.48 25.69 -1.11
CA GLY A 198 8.94 25.84 0.24
C GLY A 198 8.42 24.54 0.85
N TYR A 199 9.03 23.41 0.51
CA TYR A 199 8.74 22.09 1.07
C TYR A 199 9.97 21.57 1.81
N ASN A 200 9.79 21.19 3.08
CA ASN A 200 10.86 20.73 3.95
C ASN A 200 10.54 19.32 4.44
N PHE A 201 11.44 18.37 4.17
CA PHE A 201 11.35 17.00 4.65
C PHE A 201 12.35 16.77 5.77
N LYS A 202 11.98 15.95 6.76
CA LYS A 202 12.87 15.55 7.85
C LYS A 202 13.88 14.51 7.41
N LYS A 203 13.45 13.63 6.51
CA LYS A 203 14.25 12.52 6.00
C LYS A 203 14.04 12.38 4.49
N TYR A 204 15.08 11.87 3.86
CA TYR A 204 15.13 11.55 2.45
C TYR A 204 15.51 10.08 2.29
N GLY A 205 14.80 9.43 1.38
CA GLY A 205 15.14 8.14 0.83
C GLY A 205 15.30 8.23 -0.68
N LEU A 206 16.04 7.29 -1.25
CA LEU A 206 16.16 7.13 -2.69
C LEU A 206 16.16 5.65 -3.06
N TYR A 207 15.30 5.29 -3.99
CA TYR A 207 15.21 3.98 -4.61
C TYR A 207 15.60 4.13 -6.08
N ALA A 208 16.68 3.46 -6.49
CA ALA A 208 17.15 3.45 -7.86
C ALA A 208 17.30 2.02 -8.36
N GLU A 209 16.53 1.67 -9.37
CA GLU A 209 16.62 0.37 -10.05
C GLU A 209 17.06 0.57 -11.50
N ASN A 210 17.99 -0.27 -11.96
CA ASN A 210 18.35 -0.36 -13.37
C ASN A 210 19.03 -1.70 -13.67
N ASN A 211 18.61 -2.36 -14.75
CA ASN A 211 19.20 -3.60 -15.26
C ASN A 211 19.40 -4.70 -14.19
N GLY A 212 18.49 -4.79 -13.22
CA GLY A 212 18.54 -5.77 -12.13
C GLY A 212 19.45 -5.40 -10.95
N THR A 213 20.14 -4.26 -11.00
CA THR A 213 20.80 -3.66 -9.85
C THR A 213 19.86 -2.67 -9.16
N LEU A 214 19.62 -2.91 -7.88
CA LEU A 214 18.82 -2.07 -7.01
C LEU A 214 19.71 -1.42 -5.96
N VAL A 215 19.61 -0.10 -5.82
CA VAL A 215 20.15 0.65 -4.69
C VAL A 215 19.03 1.32 -3.92
N MET A 216 19.02 1.13 -2.60
CA MET A 216 18.12 1.78 -1.67
C MET A 216 18.94 2.54 -0.63
N VAL A 217 18.62 3.81 -0.47
CA VAL A 217 19.15 4.68 0.58
C VAL A 217 17.98 5.18 1.40
N ASN A 218 18.07 5.10 2.72
CA ASN A 218 17.04 5.62 3.63
C ASN A 218 17.69 6.43 4.76
N GLY A 219 16.89 7.28 5.42
CA GLY A 219 17.27 7.94 6.66
C GLY A 219 18.22 9.13 6.50
N VAL A 220 18.41 9.66 5.28
CA VAL A 220 19.28 10.82 5.04
C VAL A 220 18.58 12.10 5.51
N THR A 221 19.19 12.86 6.40
CA THR A 221 18.62 14.11 6.91
C THR A 221 19.07 15.33 6.09
N PRO A 222 18.36 16.47 6.15
CA PRO A 222 18.86 17.73 5.59
C PRO A 222 20.27 18.10 6.08
N ALA A 223 20.60 17.82 7.34
CA ALA A 223 21.92 18.12 7.90
C ALA A 223 23.01 17.29 7.22
N ASP A 224 22.74 16.02 6.93
CA ASP A 224 23.68 15.14 6.21
C ASP A 224 23.94 15.66 4.79
N ILE A 225 22.88 16.11 4.10
CA ILE A 225 22.96 16.70 2.74
C ILE A 225 23.76 18.00 2.77
N GLN A 226 23.51 18.86 3.76
CA GLN A 226 24.13 20.18 3.89
C GLN A 226 25.57 20.13 4.41
N SER A 227 25.98 19.02 5.03
CA SER A 227 27.33 18.84 5.57
C SER A 227 28.43 18.90 4.49
N GLY A 228 28.09 18.59 3.24
CA GLY A 228 29.07 18.38 2.16
C GLY A 228 29.71 16.99 2.14
N GLU A 229 29.46 16.17 3.16
CA GLU A 229 30.09 14.84 3.36
C GLU A 229 29.16 13.66 3.03
N LEU A 230 28.02 13.92 2.37
CA LEU A 230 26.99 12.92 2.10
C LEU A 230 27.55 11.66 1.40
N ILE A 231 28.46 11.83 0.44
CA ILE A 231 29.08 10.68 -0.26
C ILE A 231 29.88 9.81 0.72
N THR A 232 30.62 10.43 1.64
CA THR A 232 31.39 9.73 2.68
C THR A 232 30.44 8.94 3.58
N LEU A 233 29.37 9.58 4.07
CA LEU A 233 28.35 8.94 4.91
C LEU A 233 27.68 7.75 4.22
N LEU A 234 27.32 7.86 2.93
CA LEU A 234 26.75 6.76 2.17
C LEU A 234 27.73 5.59 1.97
N LYS A 235 29.02 5.88 1.79
CA LYS A 235 30.06 4.84 1.67
C LYS A 235 30.28 4.11 2.99
N GLU A 236 30.26 4.82 4.10
CA GLU A 236 30.34 4.23 5.43
C GLU A 236 29.10 3.36 5.72
N ALA A 237 27.90 3.89 5.46
CA ALA A 237 26.63 3.18 5.65
C ALA A 237 26.41 1.99 4.69
N LYS A 238 27.18 1.88 3.59
CA LYS A 238 27.23 0.66 2.76
C LYS A 238 27.99 -0.47 3.47
N ASN A 239 28.98 -0.13 4.29
CA ASN A 239 29.90 -1.08 4.93
C ASN A 239 29.51 -1.43 6.38
N SER A 240 28.47 -0.79 6.92
CA SER A 240 27.87 -1.08 8.22
C SER A 240 26.36 -1.25 8.06
N ASP A 241 25.68 -1.79 9.09
CA ASP A 241 24.22 -1.93 9.06
C ASP A 241 23.49 -0.57 9.07
N SER A 242 24.12 0.47 9.64
CA SER A 242 23.71 1.88 9.52
C SER A 242 24.80 2.83 10.05
N VAL A 243 24.83 4.09 9.59
CA VAL A 243 25.64 5.19 10.16
C VAL A 243 24.75 6.42 10.32
N GLY A 244 24.62 6.95 11.54
CA GLY A 244 23.83 8.17 11.77
C GLY A 244 22.34 8.04 11.41
N GLY A 245 21.79 6.82 11.35
CA GLY A 245 20.43 6.56 10.87
C GLY A 245 20.30 6.34 9.36
N ILE A 246 21.39 6.56 8.60
CA ILE A 246 21.46 6.26 7.17
C ILE A 246 21.68 4.76 6.97
N SER A 247 20.89 4.16 6.09
CA SER A 247 21.07 2.78 5.64
C SER A 247 21.25 2.74 4.13
N VAL A 248 22.22 1.96 3.63
CA VAL A 248 22.42 1.74 2.19
C VAL A 248 22.35 0.25 1.88
N PHE A 249 21.43 -0.14 1.00
CA PHE A 249 21.27 -1.51 0.54
C PHE A 249 21.46 -1.59 -0.97
N ILE A 250 22.30 -2.53 -1.42
CA ILE A 250 22.57 -2.77 -2.83
C ILE A 250 22.32 -4.25 -3.13
N LYS A 251 21.48 -4.53 -4.13
CA LYS A 251 21.18 -5.88 -4.61
C LYS A 251 21.50 -5.96 -6.10
N GLY A 252 22.14 -7.04 -6.54
CA GLY A 252 22.49 -7.26 -7.95
C GLY A 252 23.96 -6.97 -8.29
N GLU A 253 24.83 -6.69 -7.32
CA GLU A 253 26.27 -6.94 -7.51
C GLU A 253 26.45 -8.46 -7.63
N ASN A 254 26.67 -8.95 -8.85
CA ASN A 254 27.15 -10.32 -9.05
C ASN A 254 28.47 -10.47 -8.26
N LYS A 255 28.53 -11.50 -7.43
CA LYS A 255 29.83 -12.09 -7.06
C LYS A 255 30.50 -12.68 -8.28
#